data_AF-A0A8T4NYB1-F1
#
_entry.id   AF-A0A8T4NYB1-F1
#
_cell.length_a   1.000
_cell.length_b   1.000
_cell.length_c   1.000
_cell.angle_alpha   90.00
_cell.angle_beta   90.00
_cell.angle_gamma   90.00
#
_symmetry.space_group_name_H-M   'P 1'
#
loop_
_entity.id
_entity.type
_entity.pdbx_description
1 polymer ?
#
loop_
_entity_poly.entity_id
_entity_poly.type
_entity_poly.pdbx_seq_one_letter_code
_entity_poly.pdbx_strand_id
1 'polypeptide(L)'
;MAGERLGKFSWKFYLGITLIFGSLVMGKIDYALFLLYFDDLTVRQIIIITYILSWPMLALGIWLAGKEYFESMKKYFDYRYYHMSIKEGTKRAYDITGRKAREIKNKAMIKTKEIKQNALKKTKLLLVKKRKIP
;
A
#
# COMPACT_ATOMS: atom_id res chain seq x y z
N MET A 1 -10.15 -8.14 13.46
CA MET A 1 -9.71 -9.43 12.88
C MET A 1 -10.51 -9.67 11.61
N ALA A 2 -10.01 -9.20 10.47
CA ALA A 2 -10.63 -9.40 9.16
C ALA A 2 -9.96 -10.62 8.53
N GLY A 3 -10.58 -11.79 8.73
CA GLY A 3 -10.08 -13.06 8.23
C GLY A 3 -9.88 -13.02 6.73
N GLU A 4 -8.70 -13.45 6.32
CA GLU A 4 -8.28 -13.74 4.96
C GLU A 4 -9.32 -14.65 4.28
N ARG A 5 -10.16 -14.06 3.43
CA ARG A 5 -10.76 -14.81 2.33
C ARG A 5 -10.01 -14.41 1.08
N LEU A 6 -8.82 -14.98 0.88
CA LEU A 6 -8.32 -15.24 -0.46
C LEU A 6 -9.32 -16.22 -1.08
N GLY A 7 -10.41 -15.67 -1.63
CA GLY A 7 -11.47 -16.44 -2.26
C GLY A 7 -10.84 -17.30 -3.33
N LYS A 8 -11.17 -18.60 -3.33
CA LYS A 8 -10.74 -19.54 -4.36
C LYS A 8 -11.01 -18.93 -5.74
N PHE A 9 -9.97 -18.71 -6.54
CA PHE A 9 -10.11 -18.28 -7.93
C PHE A 9 -10.98 -19.28 -8.71
N SER A 10 -11.77 -18.77 -9.66
CA SER A 10 -12.65 -19.62 -10.48
C SER A 10 -11.83 -20.52 -11.40
N TRP A 11 -12.41 -21.63 -11.84
CA TRP A 11 -11.85 -22.44 -12.92
C TRP A 11 -11.52 -21.61 -14.19
N LYS A 12 -12.31 -20.57 -14.47
CA LYS A 12 -12.10 -19.66 -15.61
C LYS A 12 -10.81 -18.84 -15.49
N PHE A 13 -10.41 -18.47 -14.28
CA PHE A 13 -9.14 -17.78 -14.04
C PHE A 13 -7.94 -18.70 -14.27
N TYR A 14 -7.99 -19.93 -13.77
CA TYR A 14 -6.94 -20.92 -14.06
C TYR A 14 -6.87 -21.26 -15.55
N LEU A 15 -8.01 -21.39 -16.22
CA LEU A 15 -8.06 -21.53 -17.68
C LEU A 15 -7.38 -20.33 -18.36
N GLY A 16 -7.68 -19.10 -17.93
CA GLY A 16 -7.05 -17.89 -18.45
C GLY A 16 -5.54 -17.89 -18.27
N ILE A 17 -5.04 -18.23 -17.09
CA ILE A 17 -3.60 -18.36 -16.82
C ILE A 17 -2.96 -19.42 -17.72
N THR A 18 -3.58 -20.59 -17.84
CA THR A 18 -3.07 -21.67 -18.70
C THR A 18 -3.03 -21.25 -20.16
N LEU A 19 -4.02 -20.51 -20.65
CA LEU A 19 -4.03 -19.95 -22.02
C LEU A 19 -2.89 -18.95 -22.22
N ILE A 20 -2.62 -18.08 -21.23
CA ILE A 20 -1.50 -17.12 -21.28
C ILE A 20 -0.17 -17.86 -21.35
N PHE A 21 0.07 -18.78 -20.41
CA PHE A 21 1.32 -19.54 -20.37
C PHE A 21 1.49 -20.39 -21.62
N GLY A 22 0.44 -21.08 -22.06
CA GLY A 22 0.43 -21.88 -23.27
C GLY A 22 0.78 -21.04 -24.51
N SER A 23 0.15 -19.88 -24.67
CA SER A 23 0.44 -18.97 -25.78
C SER A 23 1.89 -18.47 -25.77
N LEU A 24 2.43 -18.07 -24.62
CA LEU A 24 3.81 -17.59 -24.51
C LEU A 24 4.83 -18.68 -24.83
N VAL A 25 4.59 -19.91 -24.34
CA VAL A 25 5.44 -21.07 -24.64
C VAL A 25 5.35 -21.40 -26.13
N MET A 26 4.14 -21.44 -26.68
CA MET A 26 3.91 -21.71 -28.11
C MET A 26 4.65 -20.68 -28.98
N GLY A 27 4.52 -19.39 -28.68
CA GLY A 27 5.21 -18.34 -29.44
C GLY A 27 6.74 -18.45 -29.39
N LYS A 28 7.31 -18.95 -28.29
CA LYS A 28 8.76 -19.25 -28.21
C LYS A 28 9.16 -20.47 -29.03
N ILE A 29 8.33 -21.51 -29.03
CA ILE A 29 8.53 -22.71 -29.84
C ILE A 29 8.44 -22.36 -31.33
N ASP A 30 7.40 -21.64 -31.74
CA ASP A 30 7.22 -21.17 -33.12
C ASP A 30 8.43 -20.35 -33.57
N TYR A 31 8.92 -19.44 -32.74
CA TYR A 31 10.13 -18.67 -33.04
C TYR A 31 11.37 -19.55 -33.24
N ALA A 32 11.59 -20.55 -32.37
CA ALA A 32 12.71 -21.47 -32.49
C ALA A 32 12.61 -22.35 -33.76
N LEU A 33 11.41 -22.88 -34.03
CA LEU A 33 11.15 -23.68 -35.23
C LEU A 33 11.29 -22.85 -36.51
N PHE A 34 10.89 -21.58 -36.49
CA PHE A 34 11.05 -20.67 -37.62
C PHE A 34 12.52 -20.49 -38.00
N LEU A 35 13.41 -20.40 -37.01
CA LEU A 35 14.86 -20.30 -37.26
C LEU A 35 15.45 -21.61 -37.77
N LEU A 36 14.97 -22.76 -37.28
CA LEU A 36 15.48 -24.08 -37.68
C LEU A 36 15.01 -24.50 -39.08
N TYR A 37 13.78 -24.18 -39.44
CA TYR A 37 13.15 -24.56 -40.71
C TYR A 37 12.96 -23.36 -41.63
N PHE A 38 13.89 -22.41 -41.58
CA PHE A 38 13.78 -21.18 -42.36
C PHE A 38 13.73 -21.44 -43.87
N ASP A 39 14.44 -22.44 -44.37
CA ASP A 39 14.53 -22.73 -45.81
C ASP A 39 13.31 -23.48 -46.37
N ASP A 40 12.56 -24.18 -45.53
CA ASP A 40 11.36 -24.93 -45.95
C ASP A 40 10.13 -24.01 -46.00
N LEU A 41 9.65 -23.74 -47.22
CA LEU A 41 8.51 -22.84 -47.46
C LEU A 41 7.22 -23.32 -46.78
N THR A 42 6.93 -24.63 -46.79
CA THR A 42 5.68 -25.18 -46.27
C THR A 42 5.67 -25.16 -44.75
N VAL A 43 6.76 -25.63 -44.14
CA VAL A 43 6.89 -25.63 -42.68
C VAL A 43 6.87 -24.20 -42.12
N ARG A 44 7.55 -23.26 -42.79
CA ARG A 44 7.57 -21.86 -42.41
C ARG A 44 6.18 -21.21 -42.41
N GLN A 45 5.35 -21.50 -43.41
CA GLN A 45 3.98 -20.98 -43.47
C GLN A 45 3.12 -21.50 -42.33
N ILE A 46 3.23 -22.80 -42.01
CA ILE A 46 2.51 -23.40 -40.87
C ILE A 46 2.91 -22.71 -39.57
N ILE A 47 4.22 -22.50 -39.35
CA ILE A 47 4.74 -21.84 -38.14
C ILE A 47 4.24 -20.39 -38.04
N ILE A 48 4.18 -19.65 -39.15
CA ILE A 48 3.64 -18.27 -39.14
C ILE A 48 2.15 -18.29 -38.75
N ILE A 49 1.37 -19.23 -39.27
CA ILE A 49 -0.05 -19.36 -38.95
C ILE A 49 -0.25 -19.73 -37.47
N THR A 50 0.49 -20.70 -36.95
CA THR A 50 0.41 -21.08 -35.52
C THR A 50 0.84 -19.93 -34.62
N TYR A 51 1.87 -19.19 -35.00
CA TYR A 51 2.31 -18.01 -34.29
C TYR A 51 1.22 -16.94 -34.24
N ILE A 52 0.57 -16.62 -35.38
CA ILE A 52 -0.54 -15.65 -35.41
C ILE A 52 -1.71 -16.13 -34.53
N LEU A 53 -2.03 -17.43 -34.55
CA LEU A 53 -3.09 -18.02 -33.71
C LEU A 53 -2.78 -17.97 -32.20
N SER A 54 -1.51 -17.94 -31.81
CA SER A 54 -1.13 -17.80 -30.40
C SER A 54 -1.56 -16.45 -29.81
N TRP A 55 -1.70 -15.40 -30.62
CA TRP A 55 -2.04 -14.05 -30.15
C TRP A 55 -3.50 -13.92 -29.68
N PRO A 56 -4.52 -14.35 -30.44
CA PRO A 56 -5.90 -14.42 -29.93
C PRO A 56 -6.02 -15.27 -28.67
N MET A 57 -5.28 -16.37 -28.57
CA MET A 57 -5.24 -17.22 -27.38
C MET A 57 -4.70 -16.45 -26.16
N LEU A 58 -3.64 -15.65 -26.35
CA LEU A 58 -3.11 -14.76 -25.32
C LEU A 58 -4.14 -13.72 -24.89
N ALA A 59 -4.76 -13.03 -25.85
CA ALA A 59 -5.74 -11.99 -25.59
C ALA A 59 -6.95 -12.53 -24.81
N LEU A 60 -7.46 -13.71 -25.19
CA LEU A 60 -8.53 -14.41 -24.47
C LEU A 60 -8.11 -14.81 -23.05
N GLY A 61 -6.89 -15.32 -22.90
CA GLY A 61 -6.35 -15.68 -21.59
C GLY A 61 -6.24 -14.47 -20.66
N ILE A 62 -5.70 -13.35 -21.16
CA ILE A 62 -5.60 -12.07 -20.44
C ILE A 62 -7.00 -11.54 -20.09
N TRP A 63 -7.96 -11.61 -21.01
CA TRP A 63 -9.32 -11.16 -20.76
C TRP A 63 -10.00 -11.95 -19.62
N LEU A 64 -9.89 -13.29 -19.66
CA LEU A 64 -10.47 -14.17 -18.65
C LEU A 64 -9.82 -13.98 -17.27
N ALA A 65 -8.49 -14.01 -17.21
CA ALA A 65 -7.76 -13.87 -15.96
C ALA A 65 -7.83 -12.43 -15.41
N GLY A 66 -7.72 -11.44 -16.30
CA GLY A 66 -7.73 -10.02 -15.97
C GLY A 66 -9.05 -9.55 -15.38
N LYS A 67 -10.19 -10.08 -15.84
CA LYS A 67 -11.50 -9.72 -15.29
C LYS A 67 -11.62 -10.10 -13.81
N GLU A 68 -11.27 -11.33 -13.44
CA GLU A 68 -11.34 -11.80 -12.05
C GLU A 68 -10.28 -11.13 -11.16
N TYR A 69 -9.09 -10.88 -11.70
CA TYR A 69 -8.06 -10.13 -11.00
C TYR A 69 -8.48 -8.69 -10.73
N PHE A 70 -9.04 -8.00 -11.72
CA PHE A 70 -9.53 -6.64 -11.58
C PHE A 70 -10.66 -6.55 -10.56
N GLU A 71 -11.59 -7.50 -10.56
CA GLU A 71 -12.70 -7.54 -9.61
C GLU A 71 -12.20 -7.71 -8.16
N SER A 72 -11.17 -8.53 -7.96
CA SER A 72 -10.50 -8.71 -6.65
C SER A 72 -9.73 -7.46 -6.21
N MET A 73 -9.08 -6.79 -7.17
CA MET A 73 -8.30 -5.57 -6.92
C MET A 73 -9.15 -4.31 -6.82
N LYS A 74 -10.38 -4.33 -7.33
CA LYS A 74 -11.30 -3.18 -7.34
C LYS A 74 -11.49 -2.59 -5.95
N LYS A 75 -11.52 -3.43 -4.91
CA LYS A 75 -11.62 -3.00 -3.50
C LYS A 75 -10.46 -2.10 -3.04
N TYR A 76 -9.27 -2.30 -3.61
CA TYR A 76 -8.06 -1.52 -3.31
C TYR A 76 -7.95 -0.27 -4.18
N PHE A 77 -8.51 -0.30 -5.38
CA PHE A 77 -8.59 0.87 -6.26
C PHE A 77 -9.78 1.79 -5.94
N ASP A 78 -10.74 1.33 -5.14
CA ASP A 78 -11.90 2.13 -4.78
C ASP A 78 -11.50 3.28 -3.84
N TYR A 79 -11.81 4.52 -4.25
CA TYR A 79 -11.45 5.77 -3.57
C TYR A 79 -11.82 5.79 -2.08
N ARG A 80 -12.83 5.02 -1.67
CA ARG A 80 -13.23 4.84 -0.26
C ARG A 80 -12.13 4.25 0.62
N TYR A 81 -11.31 3.32 0.11
CA TYR A 81 -10.27 2.69 0.90
C TYR A 81 -9.11 3.66 1.17
N TYR A 82 -8.74 4.46 0.17
CA TYR A 82 -7.75 5.51 0.30
C TYR A 82 -8.18 6.60 1.29
N HIS A 83 -9.44 7.00 1.25
CA HIS A 83 -9.94 8.04 2.16
C HIS A 83 -10.09 7.54 3.61
N MET A 84 -10.44 6.26 3.82
CA MET A 84 -10.53 5.68 5.15
C MET A 84 -9.17 5.54 5.83
N SER A 85 -8.14 5.07 5.10
CA SER A 85 -6.79 4.94 5.67
C SER A 85 -6.19 6.30 6.03
N ILE A 86 -6.39 7.32 5.20
CA ILE A 86 -5.96 8.70 5.49
C ILE A 86 -6.73 9.26 6.68
N LYS A 87 -8.05 9.12 6.73
CA LYS A 87 -8.87 9.63 7.84
C LYS A 87 -8.45 9.02 9.18
N GLU A 88 -8.17 7.72 9.22
CA GLU A 88 -7.68 7.06 10.44
C GLU A 88 -6.27 7.52 10.83
N GLY A 89 -5.37 7.68 9.85
CA GLY A 89 -4.03 8.22 10.07
C GLY A 89 -4.07 9.63 10.67
N THR A 90 -4.86 10.53 10.08
CA THR A 90 -5.01 11.91 10.55
C THR A 90 -5.63 11.97 11.95
N LYS A 91 -6.63 11.13 12.24
CA LYS A 91 -7.24 11.06 13.57
C LYS A 91 -6.22 10.62 14.64
N ARG A 92 -5.42 9.59 14.37
CA ARG A 92 -4.37 9.14 15.29
C ARG A 92 -3.31 10.21 15.52
N ALA A 93 -2.86 10.88 14.46
CA ALA A 93 -1.89 11.97 14.57
C ALA A 93 -2.43 13.13 15.42
N TYR A 94 -3.70 13.50 15.21
CA TYR A 94 -4.38 14.53 16.00
C TYR A 94 -4.47 14.15 17.48
N ASP A 95 -4.86 12.91 17.80
CA ASP A 95 -4.97 12.42 19.18
C ASP A 95 -3.62 12.38 19.91
N ILE A 96 -2.54 11.98 19.21
CA ILE A 96 -1.18 11.98 19.76
C ILE A 96 -0.70 13.41 20.02
N THR A 97 -0.92 14.31 19.05
CA THR A 97 -0.53 15.72 19.16
C THR A 97 -1.28 16.41 20.29
N GLY A 98 -2.60 16.17 20.38
CA GLY A 98 -3.44 16.72 21.45
C GLY A 98 -3.08 16.17 22.85
N ARG A 99 -2.57 14.93 22.94
CA ARG A 99 -2.03 14.39 24.21
C ARG A 99 -0.71 15.06 24.59
N LYS A 100 0.25 15.14 23.66
CA LYS A 100 1.54 15.81 23.90
C LYS A 100 1.36 17.28 24.26
N ALA A 101 0.45 18.00 23.59
CA ALA A 101 0.14 19.38 23.90
C ALA A 101 -0.40 19.56 25.34
N ARG A 102 -1.28 18.65 25.79
CA ARG A 102 -1.81 18.65 27.16
C ARG A 102 -0.72 18.37 28.20
N GLU A 103 0.17 17.43 27.94
CA GLU A 103 1.31 17.17 28.83
C GLU A 103 2.24 18.37 28.97
N ILE A 104 2.58 19.02 27.86
CA ILE A 104 3.43 20.23 27.86
C ILE A 104 2.75 21.35 28.64
N LYS A 105 1.45 21.59 28.40
CA LYS A 105 0.67 22.60 29.12
C LYS A 105 0.67 22.34 30.62
N ASN A 106 0.47 21.09 31.04
CA ASN A 106 0.48 20.72 32.46
C ASN A 106 1.86 20.90 33.10
N LYS A 107 2.94 20.46 32.42
CA LYS A 107 4.32 20.66 32.89
C LYS A 107 4.65 22.15 33.03
N ALA A 108 4.27 22.96 32.03
CA ALA A 108 4.46 24.41 32.08
C ALA A 108 3.70 25.02 33.26
N MET A 109 2.43 24.64 33.48
CA MET A 109 1.62 25.16 34.58
C MET A 109 2.22 24.84 35.96
N ILE A 110 2.72 23.62 36.15
CA ILE A 110 3.40 23.21 37.40
C ILE A 110 4.66 24.06 37.62
N LYS A 111 5.51 24.19 36.60
CA LYS A 111 6.75 24.98 36.68
C LYS A 111 6.46 26.46 37.00
N THR A 112 5.42 27.03 36.40
CA THR A 112 5.00 28.42 36.69
C THR A 112 4.53 28.58 38.15
N LYS A 113 3.81 27.59 38.70
CA LYS A 113 3.42 27.60 40.12
C LYS A 113 4.63 27.54 41.05
N GLU A 114 5.60 26.67 40.76
CA GLU A 114 6.84 26.55 41.53
C GLU A 114 7.65 27.85 41.51
N ILE A 115 7.80 28.49 40.34
CA ILE A 115 8.50 29.76 40.21
C ILE A 115 7.81 30.85 41.06
N LYS A 116 6.48 30.96 41.00
CA LYS A 116 5.74 31.91 41.84
C LYS A 116 5.95 31.66 43.33
N GLN A 117 5.91 30.41 43.78
CA GLN A 117 6.14 30.08 45.19
C GLN A 117 7.57 30.38 45.63
N ASN A 118 8.57 30.06 44.81
CA ASN A 118 9.97 30.35 45.11
C ASN A 118 10.24 31.85 45.14
N ALA A 119 9.65 32.62 44.23
CA ALA A 119 9.72 34.08 44.24
C ALA A 119 9.11 34.66 45.54
N LEU A 120 7.93 34.18 45.95
CA LEU A 120 7.26 34.58 47.20
C LEU A 120 8.08 34.23 48.45
N LYS A 121 8.70 33.04 48.50
CA LYS A 121 9.59 32.66 49.59
C LYS A 121 10.82 33.58 49.65
N LYS A 122 11.45 33.86 48.50
CA LYS A 122 12.64 34.71 48.43
C LYS A 122 12.35 36.16 48.83
N THR A 123 11.21 36.74 48.40
CA THR A 123 10.81 38.09 48.84
C THR A 123 10.49 38.16 50.33
N LYS A 124 9.80 37.16 50.90
CA LYS A 124 9.62 37.07 52.36
C LYS A 124 10.95 37.02 53.11
N LEU A 125 11.91 36.23 52.62
CA LEU A 125 13.23 36.08 53.22
C LEU A 125 14.03 37.39 53.18
N LEU A 126 13.97 38.13 52.07
CA LEU A 126 14.58 39.45 51.91
C LEU A 126 13.95 40.49 52.84
N LEU A 127 12.62 40.50 52.99
CA LEU A 127 11.92 41.41 53.91
C LEU A 127 12.31 41.16 55.37
N VAL A 128 12.43 39.90 55.78
CA VAL A 128 12.89 39.53 57.14
C VAL A 128 14.34 39.95 57.35
N LYS A 129 15.22 39.73 56.36
CA LYS A 129 16.62 40.15 56.44
C LYS A 129 16.76 41.66 56.57
N LYS A 130 15.95 42.43 55.84
CA LYS A 130 15.94 43.91 55.90
C LYS A 130 15.48 44.47 57.25
N ARG A 131 14.64 43.74 58.00
CA ARG A 131 14.20 44.11 59.36
C ARG A 131 15.21 43.79 60.46
N LYS A 132 16.23 42.97 60.17
CA LYS A 132 17.27 42.53 61.13
C LYS A 132 18.59 43.32 61.02
N ILE A 133 18.65 44.31 60.14
CA ILE A 133 19.79 45.22 60.05
C ILE A 133 19.47 46.41 60.97
N PRO A 134 20.24 46.63 62.05
CA PRO A 134 20.06 47.77 62.96
C PRO A 134 20.32 49.11 62.27
#